data_AF-A0A2W0BQ45-F1
#
_entry.id   AF-A0A2W0BQ45-F1
#
_cell.length_a   1.000
_cell.length_b   1.000
_cell.length_c   1.000
_cell.angle_alpha   90.00
_cell.angle_beta   90.00
_cell.angle_gamma   90.00
#
_symmetry.space_group_name_H-M   'P 1'
#
loop_
_entity.id
_entity.type
_entity.pdbx_description
1 polymer ?
#
loop_
_entity_poly.entity_id
_entity_poly.type
_entity_poly.pdbx_seq_one_letter_code
_entity_poly.pdbx_strand_id
1 'polypeptide(L)'
;MRRILASIIVFTLPASASISLRESLNLSLKVPLSGFFSAKKLRLAGWVLRKQSANLEKTAFKVAEKPCENWAWVAGIVSLAAAQGVHIEQQYLVDRLYGGSICRSSPVDVGSLAREISRDYVLPDGQRFRLEAQFSAGAPTQPDPLIVAMRQNRPLMVLWNGRSYLLTGVSYDEYTAPTGNKLLIVTEFKLFDPAANAPKNELTFSRESDNADDLGGVLVLNVYPK
;
A
#
# COMPACT_ATOMS: atom_id res chain seq x y z
N MET A 1 -20.84 65.63 -1.18
CA MET A 1 -20.64 64.63 -0.11
C MET A 1 -21.76 63.59 -0.19
N ARG A 2 -21.50 62.39 -0.75
CA ARG A 2 -22.47 61.31 -0.90
C ARG A 2 -22.38 60.38 0.32
N ARG A 3 -23.50 60.19 1.03
CA ARG A 3 -23.65 59.20 2.11
C ARG A 3 -24.04 57.86 1.49
N ILE A 4 -23.29 56.80 1.83
CA ILE A 4 -23.59 55.42 1.43
C ILE A 4 -24.33 54.76 2.59
N LEU A 5 -25.56 54.31 2.34
CA LEU A 5 -26.38 53.53 3.27
C LEU A 5 -26.05 52.05 3.11
N ALA A 6 -25.73 51.39 4.23
CA ALA A 6 -25.52 49.95 4.31
C ALA A 6 -26.86 49.23 4.55
N SER A 7 -27.25 48.33 3.65
CA SER A 7 -28.39 47.43 3.82
C SER A 7 -27.94 46.15 4.51
N ILE A 8 -28.52 45.86 5.68
CA ILE A 8 -28.37 44.61 6.42
C ILE A 8 -29.50 43.67 5.97
N ILE A 9 -29.15 42.54 5.38
CA ILE A 9 -30.09 41.47 5.02
C ILE A 9 -29.98 40.39 6.10
N VAL A 10 -31.06 40.19 6.86
CA VAL A 10 -31.22 39.13 7.85
C VAL A 10 -31.88 37.93 7.16
N PHE A 11 -31.17 36.80 7.07
CA PHE A 11 -31.74 35.53 6.63
C PHE A 11 -32.13 34.69 7.86
N THR A 12 -33.43 34.42 8.01
CA THR A 12 -33.96 33.45 8.97
C THR A 12 -34.03 32.07 8.33
N LEU A 13 -33.36 31.08 8.94
CA LEU A 13 -33.41 29.66 8.55
C LEU A 13 -34.65 28.97 9.18
N PRO A 14 -35.36 28.09 8.45
CA PRO A 14 -36.42 27.28 9.02
C PRO A 14 -35.86 26.04 9.73
N ALA A 15 -36.55 25.64 10.80
CA ALA A 15 -36.23 24.49 11.64
C ALA A 15 -36.37 23.16 10.87
N SER A 16 -35.32 22.35 10.92
CA SER A 16 -35.29 20.99 10.34
C SER A 16 -35.87 19.98 11.31
N ALA A 17 -36.87 19.21 10.85
CA ALA A 17 -37.45 18.08 11.57
C ALA A 17 -36.51 16.86 11.51
N SER A 18 -36.25 16.24 12.65
CA SER A 18 -35.47 15.02 12.81
C SER A 18 -36.35 13.78 12.67
N ILE A 19 -36.19 13.02 11.59
CA ILE A 19 -36.79 11.68 11.41
C ILE A 19 -35.77 10.63 11.83
N SER A 20 -36.08 9.93 12.92
CA SER A 20 -35.34 8.77 13.42
C SER A 20 -35.78 7.52 12.66
N LEU A 21 -34.88 6.94 11.86
CA LEU A 21 -35.01 5.59 11.30
C LEU A 21 -33.86 4.75 11.86
N ARG A 22 -34.10 4.13 13.02
CA ARG A 22 -33.30 3.01 13.55
C ARG A 22 -34.05 1.74 13.21
N GLU A 23 -33.47 0.91 12.34
CA GLU A 23 -33.46 -0.56 12.40
C GLU A 23 -32.86 -1.11 11.11
N SER A 24 -31.54 -0.99 10.97
CA SER A 24 -30.77 -1.80 10.02
C SER A 24 -30.32 -3.08 10.74
N LEU A 25 -30.90 -4.19 10.31
CA LEU A 25 -30.54 -5.56 10.69
C LEU A 25 -29.05 -5.79 10.42
N ASN A 26 -28.24 -5.76 11.47
CA ASN A 26 -26.84 -6.18 11.43
C ASN A 26 -26.75 -7.71 11.40
N LEU A 27 -26.90 -8.31 10.21
CA LEU A 27 -26.47 -9.68 9.96
C LEU A 27 -24.94 -9.71 9.88
N SER A 28 -24.29 -9.77 11.05
CA SER A 28 -22.86 -10.04 11.17
C SER A 28 -22.61 -11.52 10.90
N LEU A 29 -22.39 -11.88 9.65
CA LEU A 29 -21.90 -13.19 9.24
C LEU A 29 -20.45 -13.35 9.71
N LYS A 30 -20.29 -13.80 10.97
CA LYS A 30 -19.00 -14.26 11.51
C LYS A 30 -18.68 -15.65 10.93
N VAL A 31 -18.24 -15.70 9.68
CA VAL A 31 -17.68 -16.92 9.11
C VAL A 31 -16.19 -16.97 9.48
N PRO A 32 -15.71 -17.99 10.22
CA PRO A 32 -14.30 -18.12 10.53
C PRO A 32 -13.49 -18.33 9.24
N LEU A 33 -12.61 -17.38 8.93
CA LEU A 33 -11.85 -17.30 7.69
C LEU A 33 -10.68 -18.30 7.59
N SER A 34 -10.45 -19.11 8.61
CA SER A 34 -9.40 -20.14 8.63
C SER A 34 -9.64 -21.30 7.65
N GLY A 35 -10.81 -21.37 6.98
CA GLY A 35 -11.13 -22.40 5.98
C GLY A 35 -10.80 -22.05 4.52
N PHE A 36 -10.30 -20.86 4.19
CA PHE A 36 -10.16 -20.39 2.80
C PHE A 36 -8.82 -20.73 2.10
N PHE A 37 -8.01 -21.61 2.70
CA PHE A 37 -6.67 -21.94 2.18
C PHE A 37 -6.59 -23.27 1.42
N SER A 38 -7.69 -24.02 1.28
CA SER A 38 -7.72 -25.18 0.38
C SER A 38 -8.08 -24.72 -1.04
N ALA A 39 -7.14 -24.87 -1.98
CA ALA A 39 -7.23 -24.47 -3.39
C ALA A 39 -8.28 -25.22 -4.23
N LYS A 40 -9.40 -25.65 -3.63
CA LYS A 40 -10.57 -26.07 -4.38
C LYS A 40 -11.19 -24.82 -4.98
N LYS A 41 -10.98 -24.64 -6.30
CA LYS A 41 -11.58 -23.60 -7.14
C LYS A 41 -13.03 -23.36 -6.72
N LEU A 42 -13.27 -22.24 -6.04
CA LEU A 42 -14.58 -21.89 -5.50
C LEU A 42 -15.55 -21.76 -6.67
N ARG A 43 -16.39 -22.79 -6.88
CA ARG A 43 -17.43 -22.77 -7.90
C ARG A 43 -18.69 -22.16 -7.29
N LEU A 44 -18.78 -20.84 -7.37
CA LEU A 44 -19.99 -20.11 -6.98
C LEU A 44 -21.01 -20.23 -8.13
N ALA A 45 -22.06 -21.02 -7.93
CA ALA A 45 -23.10 -21.25 -8.94
C ALA A 45 -23.74 -19.92 -9.39
N GLY A 46 -23.78 -19.68 -10.70
CA GLY A 46 -24.34 -18.46 -11.29
C GLY A 46 -23.42 -17.24 -11.29
N TRP A 47 -22.21 -17.32 -10.70
CA TRP A 47 -21.25 -16.22 -10.75
C TRP A 47 -20.40 -16.29 -12.03
N VAL A 48 -20.12 -15.13 -12.60
CA VAL A 48 -19.22 -14.99 -13.76
C VAL A 48 -17.81 -14.67 -13.27
N LEU A 49 -16.85 -15.52 -13.62
CA LEU A 49 -15.44 -15.32 -13.32
C LEU A 49 -14.74 -14.53 -14.45
N ARG A 50 -13.98 -13.50 -14.08
CA ARG A 50 -13.07 -12.77 -14.98
C ARG A 50 -11.69 -12.70 -14.36
N LYS A 51 -10.68 -13.16 -15.09
CA LYS A 51 -9.28 -12.94 -14.71
C LYS A 51 -8.87 -11.52 -15.06
N GLN A 52 -8.21 -10.83 -14.14
CA GLN A 52 -7.78 -9.45 -14.29
C GLN A 52 -6.35 -9.29 -13.78
N SER A 53 -5.68 -8.23 -14.23
CA SER A 53 -4.41 -7.82 -13.63
C SER A 53 -4.34 -6.29 -13.56
N ALA A 54 -3.58 -5.79 -12.60
CA ALA A 54 -3.18 -4.40 -12.50
C ALA A 54 -1.66 -4.38 -12.31
N ASN A 55 -0.95 -3.68 -13.18
CA ASN A 55 0.51 -3.57 -13.12
C ASN A 55 0.86 -2.09 -13.09
N LEU A 56 1.96 -1.76 -12.42
CA LEU A 56 2.53 -0.42 -12.52
C LEU A 56 3.04 -0.20 -13.95
N GLU A 57 2.95 1.06 -14.40
CA GLU A 57 3.69 1.48 -15.57
C GLU A 57 5.19 1.44 -15.26
N LYS A 58 6.04 1.32 -16.29
CA LYS A 58 7.49 1.13 -16.14
C LYS A 58 8.07 2.15 -15.16
N THR A 59 8.35 1.69 -13.95
CA THR A 59 8.91 2.50 -12.87
C THR A 59 10.37 2.11 -12.70
N ALA A 60 11.28 3.10 -12.66
CA ALA A 60 12.70 2.87 -12.48
C ALA A 60 13.02 2.63 -10.99
N PHE A 61 12.68 1.43 -10.49
CA PHE A 61 13.00 1.05 -9.13
C PHE A 61 14.50 0.96 -8.89
N LYS A 62 14.92 1.39 -7.71
CA LYS A 62 16.33 1.40 -7.31
C LYS A 62 16.66 0.09 -6.62
N VAL A 63 17.75 -0.54 -7.08
CA VAL A 63 18.41 -1.63 -6.34
C VAL A 63 19.20 -1.02 -5.19
N ALA A 64 19.33 -1.76 -4.11
CA ALA A 64 20.14 -1.43 -2.95
C ALA A 64 21.61 -1.28 -3.34
N GLU A 65 22.24 -0.19 -2.89
CA GLU A 65 23.67 0.03 -3.14
C GLU A 65 24.55 -1.00 -2.41
N LYS A 66 24.03 -1.62 -1.35
CA LYS A 66 24.67 -2.76 -0.66
C LYS A 66 23.69 -3.94 -0.55
N PRO A 67 24.15 -5.19 -0.69
CA PRO A 67 23.31 -6.38 -0.68
C PRO A 67 22.97 -6.83 0.75
N CYS A 68 22.33 -5.96 1.54
CA CYS A 68 21.81 -6.33 2.87
C CYS A 68 20.44 -5.74 3.15
N GLU A 69 19.75 -6.34 4.12
CA GLU A 69 18.32 -6.12 4.36
C GLU A 69 17.99 -4.67 4.70
N ASN A 70 18.82 -3.99 5.50
CA ASN A 70 18.58 -2.58 5.81
C ASN A 70 18.72 -1.65 4.59
N TRP A 71 19.64 -1.98 3.67
CA TRP A 71 19.80 -1.24 2.42
C TRP A 71 18.68 -1.57 1.42
N ALA A 72 18.23 -2.82 1.36
CA ALA A 72 17.08 -3.23 0.55
C ALA A 72 15.80 -2.52 0.97
N TRP A 73 15.56 -2.44 2.28
CA TRP A 73 14.47 -1.66 2.86
C TRP A 73 14.54 -0.18 2.44
N VAL A 74 15.71 0.45 2.59
CA VAL A 74 15.92 1.86 2.22
C VAL A 74 15.72 2.08 0.71
N ALA A 75 16.27 1.21 -0.14
CA ALA A 75 16.07 1.28 -1.59
C ALA A 75 14.59 1.18 -1.97
N GLY A 76 13.82 0.38 -1.23
CA GLY A 76 12.37 0.35 -1.31
C GLY A 76 11.73 1.70 -0.95
N ILE A 77 12.05 2.30 0.20
CA ILE A 77 11.52 3.61 0.60
C ILE A 77 11.87 4.71 -0.40
N VAL A 78 13.12 4.76 -0.86
CA VAL A 78 13.58 5.70 -1.90
C VAL A 78 12.76 5.54 -3.18
N SER A 79 12.52 4.30 -3.60
CA SER A 79 11.71 3.98 -4.78
C SER A 79 10.24 4.44 -4.62
N LEU A 80 9.64 4.21 -3.45
CA LEU A 80 8.28 4.67 -3.15
C LEU A 80 8.16 6.20 -3.11
N ALA A 81 9.17 6.89 -2.60
CA ALA A 81 9.22 8.36 -2.59
C ALA A 81 9.43 8.93 -4.00
N ALA A 82 10.30 8.30 -4.80
CA ALA A 82 10.55 8.71 -6.18
C ALA A 82 9.30 8.60 -7.06
N ALA A 83 8.47 7.58 -6.85
CA ALA A 83 7.18 7.44 -7.51
C ALA A 83 6.20 8.59 -7.17
N GLN A 84 6.46 9.35 -6.10
CA GLN A 84 5.71 10.53 -5.68
C GLN A 84 6.46 11.84 -5.94
N GLY A 85 7.52 11.81 -6.78
CA GLY A 85 8.26 12.99 -7.21
C GLY A 85 9.32 13.49 -6.23
N VAL A 86 9.68 12.71 -5.21
CA VAL A 86 10.73 13.08 -4.25
C VAL A 86 11.93 12.15 -4.39
N HIS A 87 13.11 12.72 -4.60
CA HIS A 87 14.35 11.97 -4.78
C HIS A 87 15.16 12.02 -3.49
N ILE A 88 15.48 10.85 -2.94
CA ILE A 88 16.21 10.72 -1.68
C ILE A 88 17.37 9.76 -1.94
N GLU A 89 18.58 10.15 -1.57
CA GLU A 89 19.74 9.27 -1.63
C GLU A 89 19.62 8.14 -0.60
N GLN A 90 19.98 6.90 -0.97
CA GLN A 90 19.88 5.77 -0.03
C GLN A 90 20.79 6.00 1.18
N GLN A 91 22.01 6.46 0.94
CA GLN A 91 23.00 6.77 1.97
C GLN A 91 22.45 7.75 3.02
N TYR A 92 21.68 8.77 2.61
CA TYR A 92 21.07 9.73 3.53
C TYR A 92 20.10 9.06 4.52
N LEU A 93 19.24 8.16 4.04
CA LEU A 93 18.31 7.43 4.92
C LEU A 93 19.04 6.40 5.77
N VAL A 94 20.07 5.75 5.23
CA VAL A 94 20.89 4.78 5.97
C VAL A 94 21.61 5.46 7.13
N ASP A 95 22.26 6.59 6.90
CA ASP A 95 22.95 7.34 7.96
C ASP A 95 21.98 7.79 9.04
N ARG A 96 20.79 8.25 8.65
CA ARG A 96 19.79 8.75 9.59
C ARG A 96 19.15 7.65 10.43
N LEU A 97 18.85 6.49 9.85
CA LEU A 97 18.14 5.39 10.53
C LEU A 97 19.08 4.43 11.26
N TYR A 98 20.30 4.26 10.76
CA TYR A 98 21.23 3.24 11.27
C TYR A 98 22.53 3.82 11.82
N GLY A 99 22.74 5.14 11.76
CA GLY A 99 23.93 5.81 12.27
C GLY A 99 25.19 5.57 11.42
N GLY A 100 25.02 5.22 10.14
CA GLY A 100 26.13 4.99 9.21
C GLY A 100 25.85 3.89 8.20
N SER A 101 26.78 3.71 7.25
CA SER A 101 26.73 2.68 6.18
C SER A 101 26.95 1.23 6.66
N ILE A 102 26.38 0.87 7.81
CA ILE A 102 26.43 -0.47 8.41
C ILE A 102 25.53 -1.41 7.62
N CYS A 103 26.00 -2.64 7.42
CA CYS A 103 25.24 -3.69 6.76
C CYS A 103 24.63 -4.61 7.83
N ARG A 104 23.31 -4.69 7.89
CA ARG A 104 22.59 -5.56 8.83
C ARG A 104 21.96 -6.72 8.07
N SER A 105 22.29 -7.94 8.50
CA SER A 105 21.72 -9.17 7.96
C SER A 105 20.45 -9.62 8.67
N SER A 106 20.13 -9.05 9.83
CA SER A 106 18.92 -9.39 10.58
C SER A 106 17.67 -8.84 9.89
N PRO A 107 16.55 -9.58 9.90
CA PRO A 107 15.26 -9.06 9.46
C PRO A 107 14.94 -7.73 10.14
N VAL A 108 14.34 -6.84 9.38
CA VAL A 108 13.98 -5.50 9.82
C VAL A 108 12.61 -5.53 10.48
N ASP A 109 12.47 -4.94 11.67
CA ASP A 109 11.13 -4.65 12.24
C ASP A 109 10.50 -3.48 11.45
N VAL A 110 9.83 -3.85 10.36
CA VAL A 110 9.16 -2.95 9.43
C VAL A 110 8.17 -2.03 10.14
N GLY A 111 7.45 -2.52 11.17
CA GLY A 111 6.48 -1.71 11.91
C GLY A 111 7.15 -0.61 12.73
N SER A 112 8.27 -0.92 13.39
CA SER A 112 9.05 0.10 14.10
C SER A 112 9.72 1.09 13.14
N LEU A 113 10.29 0.61 12.03
CA LEU A 113 10.88 1.51 11.04
C LEU A 113 9.86 2.40 10.33
N ALA A 114 8.64 1.91 10.08
CA ALA A 114 7.55 2.72 9.53
C ALA A 114 7.26 3.94 10.43
N ARG A 115 7.27 3.75 11.75
CA ARG A 115 7.13 4.85 12.71
C ARG A 115 8.35 5.77 12.71
N GLU A 116 9.54 5.22 12.58
CA GLU A 116 10.78 5.98 12.60
C GLU A 116 10.95 6.88 11.37
N ILE A 117 10.61 6.38 10.18
CA ILE A 117 10.67 7.13 8.92
C ILE A 117 9.53 8.15 8.80
N SER A 118 8.44 8.04 9.57
CA SER A 118 7.29 8.93 9.48
C SER A 118 7.55 10.30 10.13
N ARG A 119 8.35 11.14 9.47
CA ARG A 119 8.83 12.42 10.00
C ARG A 119 9.00 13.46 8.91
N ASP A 120 9.39 14.65 9.33
CA ASP A 120 9.81 15.72 8.44
C ASP A 120 11.27 15.54 7.98
N TYR A 121 11.50 15.84 6.71
CA TYR A 121 12.78 15.75 6.03
C TYR A 121 13.12 17.09 5.39
N VAL A 122 14.42 17.38 5.40
CA VAL A 122 15.05 18.48 4.67
C VAL A 122 16.25 17.86 3.98
N LEU A 123 16.25 17.91 2.65
CA LEU A 123 17.36 17.42 1.83
C LEU A 123 18.46 18.48 1.71
N PRO A 124 19.69 18.10 1.29
CA PRO A 124 20.80 19.05 1.13
C PRO A 124 20.53 20.19 0.14
N ASP A 125 19.63 19.99 -0.82
CA ASP A 125 19.18 20.99 -1.79
C ASP A 125 18.12 21.95 -1.22
N GLY A 126 17.69 21.74 0.02
CA GLY A 126 16.68 22.54 0.71
C GLY A 126 15.23 22.05 0.52
N GLN A 127 14.98 20.99 -0.27
CA GLN A 127 13.64 20.43 -0.44
C GLN A 127 13.10 19.93 0.91
N ARG A 128 11.86 20.33 1.25
CA ARG A 128 11.18 19.96 2.50
C ARG A 128 9.95 19.12 2.20
N PHE A 129 9.79 18.03 2.93
CA PHE A 129 8.60 17.17 2.86
C PHE A 129 8.43 16.39 4.15
N ARG A 130 7.26 15.79 4.31
CA ARG A 130 6.97 14.81 5.35
C ARG A 130 6.74 13.45 4.72
N LEU A 131 7.38 12.43 5.26
CA LEU A 131 7.04 11.05 4.97
C LEU A 131 6.02 10.55 6.00
N GLU A 132 5.07 9.75 5.54
CA GLU A 132 4.18 8.98 6.40
C GLU A 132 4.08 7.55 5.88
N ALA A 133 4.58 6.62 6.68
CA ALA A 133 4.59 5.21 6.37
C ALA A 133 3.57 4.49 7.26
N GLN A 134 2.61 3.83 6.61
CA GLN A 134 1.56 3.07 7.26
C GLN A 134 1.80 1.58 7.00
N PHE A 135 2.00 0.82 8.06
CA PHE A 135 2.24 -0.62 7.98
C PHE A 135 1.03 -1.40 8.48
N SER A 136 0.54 -2.32 7.65
CA SER A 136 -0.51 -3.27 7.98
C SER A 136 0.12 -4.66 8.06
N ALA A 137 0.13 -5.26 9.25
CA ALA A 137 0.75 -6.56 9.49
C ALA A 137 -0.10 -7.71 8.91
N GLY A 138 0.58 -8.77 8.48
CA GLY A 138 -0.02 -9.99 7.93
C GLY A 138 -0.45 -9.86 6.47
N ALA A 139 -0.96 -10.97 5.92
CA ALA A 139 -1.47 -11.00 4.56
C ALA A 139 -2.63 -9.99 4.38
N PRO A 140 -2.67 -9.23 3.27
CA PRO A 140 -3.72 -8.25 3.02
C PRO A 140 -5.07 -8.96 2.87
N THR A 141 -6.02 -8.61 3.74
CA THR A 141 -7.37 -9.21 3.76
C THR A 141 -8.33 -8.53 2.77
N GLN A 142 -8.01 -7.30 2.36
CA GLN A 142 -8.79 -6.53 1.40
C GLN A 142 -7.95 -6.29 0.13
N PRO A 143 -8.38 -6.82 -1.03
CA PRO A 143 -7.64 -6.68 -2.28
C PRO A 143 -7.84 -5.30 -2.94
N ASP A 144 -8.97 -4.63 -2.70
CA ASP A 144 -9.34 -3.38 -3.36
C ASP A 144 -8.26 -2.29 -3.22
N PRO A 145 -7.72 -1.99 -2.03
CA PRO A 145 -6.69 -0.94 -1.89
C PRO A 145 -5.42 -1.25 -2.69
N LEU A 146 -5.02 -2.52 -2.79
CA LEU A 146 -3.85 -2.94 -3.56
C LEU A 146 -4.09 -2.72 -5.06
N ILE A 147 -5.24 -3.15 -5.56
CA ILE A 147 -5.61 -3.04 -6.97
C ILE A 147 -5.74 -1.55 -7.37
N VAL A 148 -6.35 -0.73 -6.51
CA VAL A 148 -6.46 0.72 -6.72
C VAL A 148 -5.08 1.36 -6.76
N ALA A 149 -4.18 1.03 -5.82
CA ALA A 149 -2.82 1.56 -5.81
C ALA A 149 -2.07 1.24 -7.11
N MET A 150 -2.13 -0.02 -7.59
CA MET A 150 -1.49 -0.40 -8.85
C MET A 150 -2.07 0.37 -10.04
N ARG A 151 -3.40 0.52 -10.12
CA ARG A 151 -4.07 1.29 -11.19
C ARG A 151 -3.73 2.78 -11.17
N GLN A 152 -3.40 3.32 -10.00
CA GLN A 152 -2.96 4.70 -9.82
C GLN A 152 -1.46 4.88 -9.99
N ASN A 153 -0.76 3.87 -10.51
CA ASN A 153 0.69 3.82 -10.64
C ASN A 153 1.43 4.12 -9.32
N ARG A 154 0.83 3.68 -8.20
CA ARG A 154 1.35 3.90 -6.86
C ARG A 154 1.96 2.61 -6.32
N PRO A 155 3.30 2.46 -6.30
CA PRO A 155 3.93 1.28 -5.74
C PRO A 155 3.63 1.16 -4.25
N LEU A 156 3.59 -0.08 -3.78
CA LEU A 156 3.50 -0.46 -2.37
C LEU A 156 4.72 -1.31 -2.02
N MET A 157 5.02 -1.46 -0.73
CA MET A 157 6.01 -2.42 -0.28
C MET A 157 5.33 -3.60 0.42
N VAL A 158 5.79 -4.81 0.13
CA VAL A 158 5.31 -6.05 0.73
C VAL A 158 6.45 -6.68 1.51
N LEU A 159 6.16 -7.10 2.74
CA LEU A 159 7.06 -7.92 3.53
C LEU A 159 6.71 -9.39 3.29
N TRP A 160 7.63 -10.15 2.72
CA TRP A 160 7.45 -11.58 2.42
C TRP A 160 8.69 -12.34 2.83
N ASN A 161 8.55 -13.46 3.56
CA ASN A 161 9.68 -14.26 4.05
C ASN A 161 10.72 -13.41 4.82
N GLY A 162 10.26 -12.41 5.57
CA GLY A 162 11.11 -11.50 6.35
C GLY A 162 11.90 -10.47 5.53
N ARG A 163 11.67 -10.36 4.21
CA ARG A 163 12.36 -9.45 3.30
C ARG A 163 11.40 -8.46 2.65
N SER A 164 11.89 -7.25 2.35
CA SER A 164 11.10 -6.19 1.74
C SER A 164 11.13 -6.24 0.21
N TYR A 165 9.97 -6.26 -0.41
CA TYR A 165 9.80 -6.22 -1.87
C TYR A 165 8.92 -5.05 -2.27
N LEU A 166 9.11 -4.52 -3.47
CA LEU A 166 8.17 -3.56 -4.07
C LEU A 166 7.11 -4.33 -4.86
N LEU A 167 5.84 -4.04 -4.59
CA LEU A 167 4.72 -4.60 -5.35
C LEU A 167 4.60 -3.87 -6.69
N THR A 168 4.83 -4.59 -7.78
CA THR A 168 4.85 -4.05 -9.15
C THR A 168 3.62 -4.45 -9.97
N GLY A 169 2.89 -5.45 -9.51
CA GLY A 169 1.62 -5.85 -10.12
C GLY A 169 0.87 -6.88 -9.28
N VAL A 170 -0.42 -7.01 -9.58
CA VAL A 170 -1.35 -7.91 -8.91
C VAL A 170 -2.18 -8.61 -9.99
N SER A 171 -2.20 -9.95 -9.97
CA SER A 171 -3.18 -10.76 -10.70
C SER A 171 -4.32 -11.14 -9.75
N TYR A 172 -5.56 -11.05 -10.21
CA TYR A 172 -6.72 -11.39 -9.39
C TYR A 172 -7.90 -11.91 -10.22
N ASP A 173 -8.72 -12.72 -9.57
CA ASP A 173 -9.98 -13.22 -10.07
C ASP A 173 -11.12 -12.30 -9.58
N GLU A 174 -11.90 -11.75 -10.51
CA GLU A 174 -13.14 -11.01 -10.25
C GLU A 174 -14.33 -11.94 -10.49
N TYR A 175 -15.02 -12.31 -9.41
CA TYR A 175 -16.29 -13.04 -9.46
C TYR A 175 -17.44 -12.03 -9.37
N THR A 176 -18.32 -12.00 -10.37
CA THR A 176 -19.51 -11.15 -10.38
C THR A 176 -20.77 -11.98 -10.19
N ALA A 177 -21.54 -11.70 -9.14
CA ALA A 177 -22.83 -12.33 -8.87
C ALA A 177 -23.91 -11.82 -9.85
N PRO A 178 -25.02 -12.55 -10.05
CA PRO A 178 -26.17 -12.07 -10.84
C PRO A 178 -26.75 -10.73 -10.34
N THR A 179 -26.59 -10.42 -9.04
CA THR A 179 -27.01 -9.15 -8.44
C THR A 179 -26.10 -7.96 -8.80
N GLY A 180 -24.97 -8.21 -9.47
CA GLY A 180 -23.93 -7.22 -9.76
C GLY A 180 -22.85 -7.09 -8.67
N ASN A 181 -23.00 -7.76 -7.53
CA ASN A 181 -21.99 -7.77 -6.47
C ASN A 181 -20.70 -8.42 -6.96
N LYS A 182 -19.55 -7.90 -6.51
CA LYS A 182 -18.23 -8.38 -6.88
C LYS A 182 -17.49 -8.99 -5.69
N LEU A 183 -16.75 -10.06 -5.94
CA LEU A 183 -15.78 -10.64 -5.04
C LEU A 183 -14.44 -10.70 -5.78
N LEU A 184 -13.42 -10.07 -5.19
CA LEU A 184 -12.07 -10.03 -5.73
C LEU A 184 -11.18 -10.98 -4.94
N ILE A 185 -10.42 -11.81 -5.66
CA ILE A 185 -9.48 -12.77 -5.06
C ILE A 185 -8.12 -12.59 -5.70
N VAL A 186 -7.14 -12.12 -4.95
CA VAL A 186 -5.74 -12.07 -5.42
C VAL A 186 -5.23 -13.49 -5.64
N THR A 187 -4.61 -13.71 -6.80
CA THR A 187 -3.95 -14.96 -7.16
C THR A 187 -2.44 -14.82 -7.15
N GLU A 188 -1.90 -13.67 -7.56
CA GLU A 188 -0.46 -13.46 -7.66
C GLU A 188 -0.06 -12.01 -7.33
N PHE A 189 1.14 -11.85 -6.77
CA PHE A 189 1.86 -10.59 -6.70
C PHE A 189 3.11 -10.66 -7.57
N LYS A 190 3.32 -9.63 -8.39
CA LYS A 190 4.60 -9.38 -9.05
C LYS A 190 5.41 -8.48 -8.15
N LEU A 191 6.62 -8.91 -7.84
CA LEU A 191 7.47 -8.31 -6.82
C LEU A 191 8.81 -7.92 -7.43
N PHE A 192 9.35 -6.81 -6.95
CA PHE A 192 10.71 -6.40 -7.20
C PHE A 192 11.53 -6.52 -5.91
N ASP A 193 12.64 -7.27 -5.93
CA ASP A 193 13.61 -7.43 -4.83
C ASP A 193 14.69 -6.36 -4.93
N PRO A 194 14.70 -5.34 -4.05
CA PRO A 194 15.73 -4.31 -4.09
C PRO A 194 17.11 -4.84 -3.71
N ALA A 195 17.24 -5.99 -3.04
CA ALA A 195 18.54 -6.55 -2.67
C ALA A 195 19.21 -7.34 -3.81
N ALA A 196 18.45 -7.69 -4.86
CA ALA A 196 18.94 -8.48 -5.98
C ALA A 196 19.22 -7.62 -7.21
N ASN A 197 20.14 -8.07 -8.05
CA ASN A 197 20.39 -7.47 -9.37
C ASN A 197 19.54 -8.15 -10.44
N ALA A 198 19.25 -7.42 -11.52
CA ALA A 198 18.55 -7.97 -12.67
C ALA A 198 19.29 -9.18 -13.28
N PRO A 199 18.56 -10.21 -13.76
CA PRO A 199 17.09 -10.34 -13.78
C PRO A 199 16.50 -10.94 -12.48
N LYS A 200 17.33 -11.24 -11.47
CA LYS A 200 16.91 -11.94 -10.24
C LYS A 200 16.08 -11.06 -9.29
N ASN A 201 15.95 -9.77 -9.61
CA ASN A 201 15.15 -8.83 -8.87
C ASN A 201 13.67 -8.87 -9.24
N GLU A 202 13.25 -9.61 -10.27
CA GLU A 202 11.83 -9.81 -10.59
C GLU A 202 11.37 -11.18 -10.06
N LEU A 203 10.35 -11.16 -9.20
CA LEU A 203 9.82 -12.34 -8.52
C LEU A 203 8.29 -12.37 -8.63
N THR A 204 7.71 -13.55 -8.44
CA THR A 204 6.27 -13.71 -8.34
C THR A 204 5.96 -14.49 -7.07
N PHE A 205 5.10 -13.93 -6.23
CA PHE A 205 4.40 -14.68 -5.18
C PHE A 205 3.09 -15.18 -5.79
N SER A 206 2.85 -16.48 -5.72
CA SER A 206 1.63 -17.13 -6.18
C SER A 206 0.91 -17.75 -4.99
N ARG A 207 -0.37 -17.42 -4.85
CA ARG A 207 -1.23 -17.99 -3.81
C ARG A 207 -1.34 -19.51 -3.90
N GLU A 208 -1.14 -20.10 -5.07
CA GLU A 208 -1.28 -21.55 -5.27
C GLU A 208 -0.05 -22.34 -4.79
N SER A 209 1.15 -21.74 -4.87
CA SER A 209 2.42 -22.41 -4.57
C SER A 209 3.11 -21.89 -3.31
N ASP A 210 2.88 -20.63 -2.95
CA ASP A 210 3.53 -19.98 -1.81
C ASP A 210 2.61 -19.92 -0.58
N ASN A 211 3.22 -19.88 0.60
CA ASN A 211 2.48 -19.80 1.86
C ASN A 211 2.09 -18.34 2.16
N ALA A 212 0.79 -18.09 2.29
CA ALA A 212 0.27 -16.76 2.61
C ALA A 212 0.66 -16.28 4.01
N ASP A 213 0.96 -17.20 4.95
CA ASP A 213 1.41 -16.84 6.30
C ASP A 213 2.82 -16.23 6.31
N ASP A 214 3.59 -16.41 5.22
CA ASP A 214 4.90 -15.78 5.05
C ASP A 214 4.80 -14.29 4.65
N LEU A 215 3.60 -13.80 4.34
CA LEU A 215 3.34 -12.37 4.12
C LEU A 215 3.28 -11.65 5.47
N GLY A 216 4.38 -11.00 5.83
CA GLY A 216 4.52 -10.26 7.08
C GLY A 216 3.74 -8.95 7.11
N GLY A 217 3.37 -8.39 5.95
CA GLY A 217 2.57 -7.18 5.87
C GLY A 217 2.74 -6.37 4.59
N VAL A 218 2.02 -5.25 4.54
CA VAL A 218 2.11 -4.26 3.47
C VAL A 218 2.42 -2.90 4.07
N LEU A 219 3.38 -2.20 3.48
CA LEU A 219 3.68 -0.82 3.79
C LEU A 219 3.26 0.11 2.65
N VAL A 220 2.55 1.16 3.05
CA VAL A 220 2.12 2.27 2.20
C VAL A 220 2.91 3.51 2.61
N LEU A 221 3.60 4.15 1.66
CA LEU A 221 4.31 5.41 1.90
C LEU A 221 3.56 6.58 1.25
N ASN A 222 3.29 7.63 2.01
CA ASN A 222 2.79 8.91 1.51
C ASN A 222 3.88 9.98 1.66
N VAL A 223 3.96 10.87 0.67
CA VAL A 223 4.85 12.03 0.70
C VAL A 223 4.03 13.32 0.67
N TYR A 224 4.25 14.19 1.65
CA TYR A 224 3.58 15.50 1.74
C TYR A 224 4.61 16.62 1.57
N PRO A 225 4.62 17.33 0.42
CA PRO A 225 5.46 18.51 0.24
C PRO A 225 5.16 19.59 1.29
N LYS A 226 6.18 20.39 1.65
CA LYS A 226 6.04 21.51 2.59
C LYS A 226 6.48 22.83 1.98
#